data_AF-A0AAD6NGL8-F1
#
_entry.id   AF-A0AAD6NGL8-F1
#
_cell.length_a   1.000
_cell.length_b   1.000
_cell.length_c   1.000
_cell.angle_alpha   90.00
_cell.angle_beta   90.00
_cell.angle_gamma   90.00
#
_symmetry.space_group_name_H-M   'P 1'
#
loop_
_entity.id
_entity.type
_entity.pdbx_description
1 polymer ?
#
loop_
_entity_poly.entity_id
_entity_poly.type
_entity_poly.pdbx_seq_one_letter_code
_entity_poly.pdbx_strand_id
1 'polypeptide(L)'
;MADAMTDVSQNPFQPCREQLQEQYLQCLRHLDDVPHILFDDKLLIRAVLTYTPNQKLLQRFSSLTIEEVADLCEVSYWGLKNLRCSDSTDSTVLGHGYRFNPQTKEPLPVEAVLPGGKLIFAPPLPPLGVSTLPALSIHTPLPQPEGILDQPRSTSIDALALERQQGRCAVLNLDFFQRDRPWDTAHLFPYSALSNEDSETTWAFLAVFLGERLYEHLSTTLSSCLHTCGNEITLEEFFCRKFDMGWFSLQPLSLVPGTDGHFLDVKLHMEVPLHLLYEYSWQIDDPKYQCALTTSGKCYITEEGQVERRCLRNDAIRYLIPDEVIRLSTPDPEQLPLPSTMLLWWRLSIWRLLGAAGLRETTSLSDIDSKISTTKSPCLRLALTEVEMLIRKATKVTGMTMTTLTIHRDPASAW
;
A
#
# COMPACT_ATOMS: atom_id res chain seq x y z
N MET A 1 -33.94 -3.08 -2.10
CA MET A 1 -33.13 -4.28 -2.31
C MET A 1 -32.20 -4.36 -1.12
N ALA A 2 -32.47 -5.29 -0.20
CA ALA A 2 -31.60 -5.51 0.95
C ALA A 2 -30.43 -6.35 0.45
N ASP A 3 -29.31 -5.70 0.17
CA ASP A 3 -28.06 -6.42 -0.04
C ASP A 3 -27.81 -7.26 1.20
N ALA A 4 -27.54 -8.55 0.97
CA ALA A 4 -27.03 -9.42 2.01
C ALA A 4 -25.89 -8.67 2.69
N MET A 5 -25.98 -8.47 4.02
CA MET A 5 -24.87 -7.96 4.81
C MET A 5 -23.69 -8.90 4.55
N THR A 6 -22.85 -8.55 3.58
CA THR A 6 -21.57 -9.17 3.34
C THR A 6 -20.88 -9.10 4.68
N ASP A 7 -20.54 -10.27 5.21
CA ASP A 7 -19.83 -10.39 6.46
C ASP A 7 -18.62 -9.44 6.40
N VAL A 8 -18.69 -8.33 7.15
CA VAL A 8 -17.71 -7.24 7.11
C VAL A 8 -16.30 -7.77 7.39
N SER A 9 -16.23 -8.89 8.10
CA SER A 9 -14.99 -9.59 8.46
C SER A 9 -14.37 -10.39 7.31
N GLN A 10 -15.10 -10.67 6.23
CA GLN A 10 -14.56 -11.42 5.09
C GLN A 10 -13.82 -10.49 4.13
N ASN A 11 -12.54 -10.76 3.93
CA ASN A 11 -11.72 -10.06 2.95
C ASN A 11 -12.16 -10.44 1.52
N PRO A 12 -12.76 -9.52 0.73
CA PRO A 12 -13.15 -9.82 -0.65
C PRO A 12 -11.93 -9.99 -1.56
N PHE A 13 -10.75 -9.50 -1.16
CA PHE A 13 -9.50 -9.62 -1.91
C PHE A 13 -8.62 -10.77 -1.40
N GLN A 14 -9.20 -11.80 -0.79
CA GLN A 14 -8.46 -12.98 -0.33
C GLN A 14 -7.71 -13.61 -1.53
N PRO A 15 -6.38 -13.81 -1.44
CA PRO A 15 -5.62 -14.43 -2.52
C PRO A 15 -6.13 -15.84 -2.81
N CYS A 16 -6.29 -16.17 -4.09
CA CYS A 16 -6.83 -17.47 -4.48
C CYS A 16 -5.81 -18.63 -4.41
N ARG A 17 -4.54 -18.36 -4.11
CA ARG A 17 -3.45 -19.36 -4.04
C ARG A 17 -3.69 -20.48 -3.05
N GLU A 18 -4.43 -20.22 -1.96
CA GLU A 18 -4.73 -21.24 -0.94
C GLU A 18 -5.76 -22.25 -1.47
N GLN A 19 -6.68 -21.80 -2.30
CA GLN A 19 -7.70 -22.65 -2.95
C GLN A 19 -7.15 -23.35 -4.20
N LEU A 20 -6.13 -22.77 -4.84
CA LEU A 20 -5.53 -23.22 -6.09
C LEU A 20 -4.02 -23.50 -5.93
N GLN A 21 -3.64 -24.22 -4.87
CA GLN A 21 -2.24 -24.40 -4.49
C GLN A 21 -1.41 -25.05 -5.60
N GLU A 22 -1.94 -26.10 -6.24
CA GLU A 22 -1.22 -26.81 -7.31
C GLU A 22 -1.01 -25.91 -8.54
N GLN A 23 -2.04 -25.17 -8.94
CA GLN A 23 -1.95 -24.22 -10.06
C GLN A 23 -0.99 -23.09 -9.73
N TYR A 24 -1.02 -22.56 -8.51
CA TYR A 24 -0.08 -21.53 -8.06
C TYR A 24 1.38 -22.03 -8.16
N LEU A 25 1.68 -23.22 -7.65
CA LEU A 25 3.02 -23.82 -7.76
C LEU A 25 3.43 -24.09 -9.21
N GLN A 26 2.48 -24.45 -10.08
CA GLN A 26 2.73 -24.56 -11.52
C GLN A 26 3.08 -23.20 -12.14
N CYS A 27 2.36 -22.14 -11.78
CA CYS A 27 2.65 -20.79 -12.27
C CYS A 27 4.05 -20.31 -11.86
N LEU A 28 4.46 -20.59 -10.61
CA LEU A 28 5.80 -20.22 -10.15
C LEU A 28 6.91 -20.93 -10.94
N ARG A 29 6.77 -22.23 -11.16
CA ARG A 29 7.72 -23.00 -11.99
C ARG A 29 7.76 -22.46 -13.42
N HIS A 30 6.59 -22.21 -14.01
CA HIS A 30 6.51 -21.65 -15.35
C HIS A 30 7.21 -20.29 -15.43
N LEU A 31 6.95 -19.38 -14.48
CA LEU A 31 7.58 -18.06 -14.39
C LEU A 31 9.11 -18.14 -14.33
N ASP A 32 9.64 -19.09 -13.55
CA ASP A 32 11.08 -19.31 -13.44
C ASP A 32 11.68 -19.74 -14.78
N ASP A 33 10.93 -20.52 -15.57
CA ASP A 33 11.33 -21.04 -16.87
C ASP A 33 11.10 -20.04 -18.04
N VAL A 34 10.33 -18.96 -17.87
CA VAL A 34 10.13 -17.96 -18.94
C VAL A 34 11.47 -17.29 -19.28
N PRO A 35 11.96 -17.41 -20.52
CA PRO A 35 13.22 -16.82 -20.93
C PRO A 35 13.06 -15.30 -21.11
N HIS A 36 14.17 -14.58 -21.00
CA HIS A 36 14.26 -13.13 -21.29
C HIS A 36 13.46 -12.18 -20.36
N ILE A 37 12.71 -12.69 -19.38
CA ILE A 37 12.14 -11.88 -18.30
C ILE A 37 13.20 -11.66 -17.22
N LEU A 38 13.42 -10.40 -16.82
CA LEU A 38 14.42 -10.03 -15.82
C LEU A 38 14.04 -10.56 -14.43
N PHE A 39 15.02 -10.61 -13.53
CA PHE A 39 14.78 -11.06 -12.16
C PHE A 39 13.75 -10.18 -11.43
N ASP A 40 13.85 -8.86 -11.56
CA ASP A 40 12.94 -7.91 -10.90
C ASP A 40 11.51 -8.03 -11.44
N ASP A 41 11.38 -8.24 -12.75
CA ASP A 41 10.10 -8.52 -13.41
C ASP A 41 9.49 -9.84 -12.89
N LYS A 42 10.31 -10.89 -12.72
CA LYS A 42 9.86 -12.15 -12.09
C LYS A 42 9.43 -11.94 -10.65
N LEU A 43 10.11 -11.09 -9.88
CA LEU A 43 9.72 -10.76 -8.51
C LEU A 43 8.35 -10.07 -8.48
N LEU A 44 8.13 -9.10 -9.37
CA LEU A 44 6.87 -8.39 -9.52
C LEU A 44 5.72 -9.35 -9.89
N ILE A 45 5.89 -10.16 -10.94
CA ILE A 45 4.88 -11.13 -11.35
C ILE A 45 4.62 -12.17 -10.26
N ARG A 46 5.67 -12.63 -9.56
CA ARG A 46 5.50 -13.53 -8.42
C ARG A 46 4.64 -12.89 -7.33
N ALA A 47 4.82 -11.60 -7.02
CA ALA A 47 3.98 -10.89 -6.08
C ALA A 47 2.51 -10.82 -6.55
N VAL A 48 2.29 -10.49 -7.83
CA VAL A 48 0.94 -10.45 -8.45
C VAL A 48 0.24 -11.81 -8.32
N LEU A 49 0.90 -12.89 -8.76
CA LEU A 49 0.36 -14.26 -8.65
C LEU A 49 0.13 -14.70 -7.21
N THR A 50 0.94 -14.21 -6.28
CA THR A 50 0.84 -14.54 -4.86
C THR A 50 -0.36 -13.89 -4.22
N TYR A 51 -0.69 -12.64 -4.57
CA TYR A 51 -1.74 -11.86 -3.90
C TYR A 51 -3.03 -11.70 -4.71
N THR A 52 -3.08 -12.17 -5.95
CA THR A 52 -4.27 -12.03 -6.81
C THR A 52 -5.46 -12.83 -6.27
N PRO A 53 -6.66 -12.22 -6.17
CA PRO A 53 -7.91 -12.96 -6.02
C PRO A 53 -8.44 -13.51 -7.35
N ASN A 54 -7.84 -13.14 -8.50
CA ASN A 54 -8.28 -13.58 -9.82
C ASN A 54 -7.87 -15.04 -10.11
N GLN A 55 -8.79 -15.97 -9.91
CA GLN A 55 -8.60 -17.38 -10.21
C GLN A 55 -8.26 -17.64 -11.70
N LYS A 56 -8.85 -16.87 -12.63
CA LYS A 56 -8.58 -17.03 -14.07
C LYS A 56 -7.12 -16.73 -14.39
N LEU A 57 -6.51 -15.75 -13.72
CA LEU A 57 -5.09 -15.44 -13.87
C LEU A 57 -4.22 -16.65 -13.52
N LEU A 58 -4.42 -17.28 -12.35
CA LEU A 58 -3.66 -18.49 -11.98
C LEU A 58 -3.91 -19.66 -12.93
N GLN A 59 -5.14 -19.85 -13.40
CA GLN A 59 -5.48 -20.97 -14.30
C GLN A 59 -4.87 -20.79 -15.70
N ARG A 60 -4.70 -19.56 -16.18
CA ARG A 60 -4.24 -19.25 -17.54
C ARG A 60 -2.77 -18.87 -17.62
N PHE A 61 -2.14 -18.49 -16.51
CA PHE A 61 -0.77 -17.96 -16.51
C PHE A 61 0.23 -18.88 -17.23
N SER A 62 0.17 -20.19 -16.99
CA SER A 62 1.10 -21.16 -17.61
C SER A 62 0.89 -21.36 -19.13
N SER A 63 -0.18 -20.77 -19.69
CA SER A 63 -0.48 -20.78 -21.12
C SER A 63 -0.17 -19.45 -21.82
N LEU A 64 0.27 -18.44 -21.07
CA LEU A 64 0.63 -17.14 -21.63
C LEU A 64 1.91 -17.25 -22.48
N THR A 65 1.97 -16.49 -23.56
CA THR A 65 3.21 -16.35 -24.34
C THR A 65 4.23 -15.48 -23.59
N ILE A 66 5.48 -15.47 -24.06
CA ILE A 66 6.53 -14.63 -23.47
C ILE A 66 6.14 -13.15 -23.56
N GLU A 67 5.55 -12.74 -24.69
CA GLU A 67 5.06 -11.39 -24.93
C GLU A 67 3.92 -11.04 -23.96
N GLU A 68 2.97 -11.95 -23.74
CA GLU A 68 1.87 -11.73 -22.80
C GLU A 68 2.33 -11.65 -21.34
N VAL A 69 3.39 -12.39 -20.96
CA VAL A 69 4.02 -12.29 -19.64
C VAL A 69 4.76 -10.96 -19.49
N ALA A 70 5.45 -10.49 -20.54
CA ALA A 70 6.10 -9.17 -20.54
C ALA A 70 5.07 -8.04 -20.43
N ASP A 71 3.98 -8.10 -21.18
CA ASP A 71 2.88 -7.14 -21.11
C ASP A 71 2.23 -7.13 -19.72
N LEU A 72 1.99 -8.31 -19.13
CA LEU A 72 1.50 -8.43 -17.75
C LEU A 72 2.44 -7.75 -16.74
N CYS A 73 3.75 -7.86 -16.96
CA CYS A 73 4.75 -7.24 -16.10
C CYS A 73 4.69 -5.72 -16.18
N GLU A 74 4.67 -5.18 -17.40
CA GLU A 74 4.63 -3.73 -17.64
C GLU A 74 3.35 -3.11 -17.05
N VAL A 75 2.18 -3.75 -17.29
CA VAL A 75 0.91 -3.33 -16.70
C VAL A 75 0.92 -3.37 -15.18
N SER A 76 1.47 -4.44 -14.61
CA SER A 76 1.57 -4.59 -13.16
C SER A 76 2.44 -3.51 -12.56
N TYR A 77 3.57 -3.20 -13.19
CA TYR A 77 4.49 -2.18 -12.73
C TYR A 77 3.84 -0.79 -12.73
N TRP A 78 3.30 -0.37 -13.88
CA TRP A 78 2.68 0.95 -14.00
C TRP A 78 1.40 1.08 -13.17
N GLY A 79 0.55 0.05 -13.16
CA GLY A 79 -0.65 0.04 -12.31
C GLY A 79 -0.32 0.15 -10.83
N LEU A 80 0.67 -0.61 -10.34
CA LEU A 80 1.10 -0.54 -8.95
C LEU A 80 1.81 0.78 -8.61
N LYS A 81 2.61 1.31 -9.54
CA LYS A 81 3.26 2.62 -9.39
C LYS A 81 2.21 3.73 -9.23
N ASN A 82 1.18 3.73 -10.06
CA ASN A 82 0.08 4.70 -9.98
C ASN A 82 -0.71 4.56 -8.68
N LEU A 83 -0.97 3.31 -8.25
CA LEU A 83 -1.68 3.03 -6.99
C LEU A 83 -0.86 3.30 -5.72
N ARG A 84 0.46 3.43 -5.80
CA ARG A 84 1.30 3.76 -4.65
C ARG A 84 1.11 5.21 -4.18
N CYS A 85 0.60 6.10 -5.04
CA CYS A 85 0.30 7.50 -4.69
C CYS A 85 1.46 8.23 -4.01
N SER A 86 2.69 8.09 -4.52
CA SER A 86 3.79 8.90 -4.02
C SER A 86 3.82 10.23 -4.76
N ASP A 87 3.38 11.30 -4.10
CA ASP A 87 3.63 12.70 -4.52
C ASP A 87 5.14 13.02 -4.59
N SER A 88 6.02 12.08 -4.22
CA SER A 88 7.46 12.19 -4.43
C SER A 88 7.78 12.12 -5.92
N THR A 89 8.00 13.29 -6.51
CA THR A 89 8.71 13.48 -7.78
C THR A 89 10.12 12.86 -7.80
N ASP A 90 10.66 12.46 -6.65
CA ASP A 90 11.91 11.74 -6.51
C ASP A 90 11.75 10.23 -6.78
N SER A 91 11.60 9.87 -8.06
CA SER A 91 11.82 8.48 -8.49
C SER A 91 13.12 8.38 -9.29
N THR A 92 14.26 8.35 -8.59
CA THR A 92 15.40 7.54 -9.04
C THR A 92 15.06 6.06 -8.80
N VAL A 93 14.07 5.56 -9.52
CA VAL A 93 13.78 4.12 -9.62
C VAL A 93 14.20 3.73 -11.03
N LEU A 94 15.11 2.76 -11.09
CA LEU A 94 15.71 2.18 -12.30
C LEU A 94 14.70 2.15 -13.45
N GLY A 95 15.05 2.82 -14.55
CA GLY A 95 14.21 2.86 -15.75
C GLY A 95 14.00 1.46 -16.29
N HIS A 96 12.89 0.83 -15.91
CA HIS A 96 12.42 -0.41 -16.49
C HIS A 96 11.56 -0.06 -17.70
N GLY A 97 12.16 -0.19 -18.88
CA GLY A 97 11.50 0.13 -20.14
C GLY A 97 12.37 -0.19 -21.34
N TYR A 98 12.84 -1.44 -21.45
CA TYR A 98 13.28 -1.93 -22.74
C TYR A 98 12.07 -2.57 -23.43
N ARG A 99 11.46 -1.86 -24.38
CA ARG A 99 10.45 -2.48 -25.25
C ARG A 99 11.13 -3.56 -26.09
N PHE A 100 10.62 -4.78 -26.07
CA PHE A 100 11.21 -5.86 -26.85
C PHE A 100 10.77 -5.73 -28.31
N ASN A 101 11.72 -5.72 -29.25
CA ASN A 101 11.36 -5.88 -30.66
C ASN A 101 11.05 -7.36 -30.93
N PRO A 102 9.80 -7.73 -31.28
CA PRO A 102 9.43 -9.13 -31.46
C PRO A 102 10.14 -9.80 -32.65
N GLN A 103 10.67 -9.03 -33.60
CA GLN A 103 11.39 -9.55 -34.76
C GLN A 103 12.88 -9.75 -34.49
N THR A 104 13.50 -8.87 -33.71
CA THR A 104 14.96 -8.91 -33.48
C THR A 104 15.34 -9.49 -32.11
N LYS A 105 14.38 -9.64 -31.19
CA LYS A 105 14.61 -10.04 -29.78
C LYS A 105 15.60 -9.15 -29.04
N GLU A 106 15.75 -7.92 -29.50
CA GLU A 106 16.63 -6.92 -28.88
C GLU A 106 15.80 -5.83 -28.18
N PRO A 107 16.34 -5.24 -27.10
CA PRO A 107 15.75 -4.06 -26.46
C PRO A 107 15.71 -2.88 -27.44
N LEU A 108 14.51 -2.34 -27.71
CA LEU A 108 14.33 -1.12 -28.50
C LEU A 108 14.89 0.07 -27.71
N PRO A 109 15.76 0.90 -28.32
CA PRO A 109 16.12 2.19 -27.74
C PRO A 109 14.85 3.05 -27.64
N VAL A 110 14.68 3.72 -26.50
CA VAL A 110 13.54 4.61 -26.22
C VAL A 110 13.49 5.81 -27.20
N GLU A 111 14.60 6.11 -27.89
CA GLU A 111 14.67 7.15 -28.92
C GLU A 111 15.46 6.67 -30.16
N ALA A 112 14.75 6.10 -31.14
CA ALA A 112 15.34 5.85 -32.46
C ALA A 112 15.14 7.08 -33.37
N VAL A 113 16.10 8.00 -33.35
CA VAL A 113 16.19 9.05 -34.39
C VAL A 113 16.69 8.40 -35.67
N LEU A 114 15.80 8.16 -36.63
CA LEU A 114 16.18 7.71 -37.96
C LEU A 114 16.95 8.82 -38.72
N PRO A 115 17.99 8.47 -39.49
CA PRO A 115 18.71 9.44 -40.33
C PRO A 115 17.81 9.84 -41.50
N GLY A 116 17.16 11.00 -41.40
CA GLY A 116 16.29 11.51 -42.47
C GLY A 116 15.21 12.52 -42.07
N GLY A 117 15.06 12.85 -40.78
CA GLY A 117 14.27 14.02 -40.34
C GLY A 117 12.75 13.95 -40.59
N LYS A 118 12.21 12.82 -41.04
CA LYS A 118 10.75 12.57 -41.03
C LYS A 118 10.39 11.81 -39.77
N LEU A 119 9.75 12.50 -38.83
CA LEU A 119 8.96 11.89 -37.77
C LEU A 119 7.81 11.13 -38.45
N ILE A 120 8.01 9.85 -38.71
CA ILE A 120 6.91 8.94 -38.97
C ILE A 120 6.30 8.72 -37.60
N PHE A 121 5.16 9.36 -37.33
CA PHE A 121 4.34 8.99 -36.19
C PHE A 121 3.95 7.52 -36.40
N ALA A 122 4.57 6.63 -35.62
CA ALA A 122 4.05 5.28 -35.50
C ALA A 122 2.56 5.40 -35.13
N PRO A 123 1.68 4.53 -35.66
CA PRO A 123 0.31 4.49 -35.18
C PRO A 123 0.34 4.43 -33.64
N PRO A 124 -0.60 5.12 -32.95
CA PRO A 124 -0.63 5.09 -31.50
C PRO A 124 -0.66 3.63 -31.07
N LEU A 125 0.35 3.25 -30.28
CA LEU A 125 0.40 1.91 -29.73
C LEU A 125 -0.85 1.72 -28.87
N PRO A 126 -1.44 0.51 -28.86
CA PRO A 126 -2.53 0.24 -27.95
C PRO A 126 -2.08 0.52 -26.51
N PRO A 127 -3.00 0.94 -25.63
CA PRO A 127 -2.69 1.14 -24.22
C PRO A 127 -2.04 -0.11 -23.63
N LEU A 128 -1.10 0.10 -22.70
CA LEU A 128 -0.40 -0.99 -22.03
C LEU A 128 -1.39 -1.96 -21.38
N GLY A 129 -1.26 -3.25 -21.71
CA GLY A 129 -2.08 -4.33 -21.14
C GLY A 129 -3.33 -4.75 -21.87
N VAL A 130 -3.69 -4.05 -22.95
CA VAL A 130 -4.88 -4.39 -23.73
C VAL A 130 -4.75 -5.76 -24.40
N SER A 131 -3.53 -6.21 -24.73
CA SER A 131 -3.22 -7.55 -25.25
C SER A 131 -3.45 -8.67 -24.21
N THR A 132 -3.20 -8.41 -22.93
CA THR A 132 -3.33 -9.39 -21.85
C THR A 132 -4.80 -9.65 -21.46
N LEU A 133 -5.69 -8.67 -21.64
CA LEU A 133 -7.11 -8.79 -21.26
C LEU A 133 -7.85 -9.92 -22.03
N PRO A 134 -7.78 -10.02 -23.37
CA PRO A 134 -8.36 -11.14 -24.11
C PRO A 134 -7.76 -12.50 -23.74
N ALA A 135 -6.46 -12.58 -23.51
CA ALA A 135 -5.77 -13.81 -23.13
C ALA A 135 -6.33 -14.39 -21.81
N LEU A 136 -6.72 -13.50 -20.90
CA LEU A 136 -7.36 -13.85 -19.62
C LEU A 136 -8.89 -13.97 -19.71
N SER A 137 -9.47 -13.82 -20.91
CA SER A 137 -10.92 -13.82 -21.13
C SER A 137 -11.63 -12.79 -20.22
N ILE A 138 -11.05 -11.58 -20.17
CA ILE A 138 -11.61 -10.42 -19.50
C ILE A 138 -12.26 -9.55 -20.57
N HIS A 139 -13.58 -9.35 -20.45
CA HIS A 139 -14.38 -8.60 -21.44
C HIS A 139 -14.96 -7.30 -20.89
N THR A 140 -14.84 -7.05 -19.59
CA THR A 140 -15.37 -5.83 -18.97
C THR A 140 -14.70 -4.60 -19.58
N PRO A 141 -15.48 -3.61 -20.09
CA PRO A 141 -14.90 -2.39 -20.63
C PRO A 141 -14.17 -1.63 -19.52
N LEU A 142 -13.02 -1.05 -19.86
CA LEU A 142 -12.34 -0.13 -18.95
C LEU A 142 -13.19 1.15 -18.82
N PRO A 143 -13.39 1.69 -17.61
CA PRO A 143 -14.06 2.96 -17.42
C PRO A 143 -13.44 4.00 -18.33
N GLN A 144 -14.28 4.64 -19.15
CA GLN A 144 -13.88 5.87 -19.80
C GLN A 144 -13.76 6.92 -18.68
N PRO A 145 -12.64 7.66 -18.57
CA PRO A 145 -12.50 8.72 -17.59
C PRO A 145 -13.38 9.92 -17.99
N GLU A 146 -14.70 9.77 -17.94
CA GLU A 146 -15.64 10.86 -18.18
C GLU A 146 -15.83 11.66 -16.87
N GLY A 147 -15.30 12.88 -16.84
CA GLY A 147 -15.65 13.89 -15.81
C GLY A 147 -14.92 13.80 -14.47
N ILE A 148 -13.99 12.86 -14.28
CA ILE A 148 -13.19 12.74 -13.04
C ILE A 148 -11.96 13.67 -13.07
N LEU A 149 -11.51 14.12 -14.24
CA LEU A 149 -10.13 14.61 -14.46
C LEU A 149 -9.79 16.02 -13.92
N ASP A 150 -10.76 16.86 -13.56
CA ASP A 150 -10.49 18.29 -13.27
C ASP A 150 -10.93 18.78 -11.88
N GLN A 151 -11.30 17.88 -10.96
CA GLN A 151 -11.66 18.32 -9.59
C GLN A 151 -10.42 18.31 -8.69
N PRO A 152 -9.89 19.49 -8.29
CA PRO A 152 -8.81 19.51 -7.30
C PRO A 152 -9.30 18.87 -5.99
N ARG A 153 -8.36 18.42 -5.14
CA ARG A 153 -8.67 17.97 -3.77
C ARG A 153 -9.63 18.98 -3.14
N SER A 154 -10.83 18.50 -2.81
CA SER A 154 -11.87 19.37 -2.29
C SER A 154 -11.66 19.52 -0.79
N THR A 155 -11.22 20.71 -0.37
CA THR A 155 -11.11 21.08 1.05
C THR A 155 -12.42 20.89 1.81
N SER A 156 -13.57 20.86 1.11
CA SER A 156 -14.85 20.53 1.72
C SER A 156 -14.99 19.06 2.11
N ILE A 157 -14.41 18.11 1.36
CA ILE A 157 -14.52 16.67 1.67
C ILE A 157 -13.61 16.33 2.85
N ASP A 158 -12.38 16.87 2.86
CA ASP A 158 -11.46 16.74 3.99
C ASP A 158 -12.09 17.23 5.31
N ALA A 159 -12.82 18.35 5.25
CA ALA A 159 -13.55 18.89 6.38
C ALA A 159 -14.69 17.94 6.85
N LEU A 160 -15.40 17.28 5.94
CA LEU A 160 -16.41 16.27 6.27
C LEU A 160 -15.78 15.03 6.92
N ALA A 161 -14.59 14.60 6.48
CA ALA A 161 -13.88 13.50 7.12
C ALA A 161 -13.47 13.83 8.57
N LEU A 162 -13.02 15.06 8.81
CA LEU A 162 -12.70 15.59 10.13
C LEU A 162 -13.96 15.72 11.00
N GLU A 163 -15.05 16.24 10.43
CA GLU A 163 -16.35 16.41 11.11
C GLU A 163 -16.91 15.05 11.56
N ARG A 164 -16.89 14.05 10.66
CA ARG A 164 -17.25 12.66 10.99
C ARG A 164 -16.49 12.15 12.21
N GLN A 165 -15.20 12.46 12.30
CA GLN A 165 -14.32 12.06 13.40
C GLN A 165 -14.36 13.03 14.59
N GLN A 166 -15.28 14.00 14.58
CA GLN A 166 -15.50 14.95 15.66
C GLN A 166 -14.23 15.72 16.05
N GLY A 167 -13.40 16.08 15.06
CA GLY A 167 -12.17 16.83 15.32
C GLY A 167 -11.03 16.00 15.89
N ARG A 168 -11.07 14.67 15.77
CA ARG A 168 -10.11 13.76 16.38
C ARG A 168 -9.37 12.91 15.36
N CYS A 169 -8.13 12.57 15.67
CA CYS A 169 -7.36 11.60 14.90
C CYS A 169 -8.01 10.21 14.99
N ALA A 170 -8.28 9.56 13.86
CA ALA A 170 -8.92 8.25 13.82
C ALA A 170 -8.21 7.18 14.67
N VAL A 171 -6.88 7.10 14.56
CA VAL A 171 -6.08 6.05 15.20
C VAL A 171 -5.56 6.44 16.57
N LEU A 172 -5.41 7.74 16.85
CA LEU A 172 -4.91 8.21 18.14
C LEU A 172 -5.99 8.79 19.06
N ASN A 173 -7.21 9.01 18.58
CA ASN A 173 -8.29 9.64 19.36
C ASN A 173 -7.83 10.95 20.04
N LEU A 174 -6.86 11.62 19.42
CA LEU A 174 -6.32 12.90 19.87
C LEU A 174 -7.19 14.00 19.29
N ASP A 175 -7.61 14.93 20.13
CA ASP A 175 -8.31 16.14 19.72
C ASP A 175 -7.33 17.11 19.05
N PHE A 176 -7.61 17.47 17.80
CA PHE A 176 -6.77 18.38 17.02
C PHE A 176 -6.87 19.83 17.50
N PHE A 177 -8.04 20.24 18.00
CA PHE A 177 -8.33 21.63 18.40
C PHE A 177 -7.76 22.00 19.76
N GLN A 178 -7.58 21.03 20.66
CA GLN A 178 -7.02 21.32 21.99
C GLN A 178 -5.54 21.71 21.98
N ARG A 179 -4.83 21.44 20.88
CA ARG A 179 -3.36 21.55 20.82
C ARG A 179 -2.83 22.13 19.50
N ASP A 180 -3.69 22.76 18.69
CA ASP A 180 -3.35 23.28 17.35
C ASP A 180 -2.52 22.28 16.53
N ARG A 181 -2.92 21.00 16.55
CA ARG A 181 -2.15 19.93 15.91
C ARG A 181 -2.43 19.90 14.42
N PRO A 182 -1.39 19.79 13.57
CA PRO A 182 -1.60 19.59 12.16
C PRO A 182 -2.28 18.24 11.93
N TRP A 183 -3.29 18.26 11.09
CA TRP A 183 -4.04 17.09 10.66
C TRP A 183 -4.08 17.07 9.15
N ASP A 184 -4.24 15.88 8.60
CA ASP A 184 -4.39 15.66 7.18
C ASP A 184 -5.30 14.45 6.95
N THR A 185 -5.80 14.32 5.73
CA THR A 185 -6.74 13.28 5.37
C THR A 185 -6.11 12.34 4.35
N ALA A 186 -5.99 11.07 4.73
CA ALA A 186 -5.49 10.05 3.83
C ALA A 186 -6.63 9.42 3.04
N HIS A 187 -6.41 9.24 1.74
CA HIS A 187 -7.33 8.54 0.86
C HIS A 187 -7.15 7.02 1.01
N LEU A 188 -8.24 6.26 1.09
CA LEU A 188 -8.20 4.80 1.11
C LEU A 188 -7.86 4.23 -0.27
N PHE A 189 -8.50 4.78 -1.31
CA PHE A 189 -8.15 4.60 -2.70
C PHE A 189 -7.58 5.92 -3.25
N PRO A 190 -6.36 5.92 -3.82
CA PRO A 190 -5.72 7.15 -4.25
C PRO A 190 -6.42 7.78 -5.46
N TYR A 191 -6.83 9.03 -5.32
CA TYR A 191 -7.49 9.78 -6.39
C TYR A 191 -6.61 9.96 -7.62
N SER A 192 -5.31 10.21 -7.41
CA SER A 192 -4.30 10.38 -8.48
C SER A 192 -4.19 9.17 -9.40
N ALA A 193 -4.47 7.97 -8.90
CA ALA A 193 -4.45 6.76 -9.73
C ALA A 193 -5.55 6.72 -10.80
N LEU A 194 -6.60 7.55 -10.63
CA LEU A 194 -7.75 7.63 -11.53
C LEU A 194 -7.80 8.94 -12.34
N SER A 195 -7.07 9.96 -11.90
CA SER A 195 -7.05 11.29 -12.55
C SER A 195 -5.91 11.48 -13.56
N ASN A 196 -5.02 10.51 -13.73
CA ASN A 196 -3.85 10.65 -14.60
C ASN A 196 -4.13 10.19 -16.03
N GLU A 197 -3.31 10.67 -16.98
CA GLU A 197 -3.25 10.16 -18.37
C GLU A 197 -3.04 8.63 -18.39
N ASP A 198 -2.39 8.08 -17.35
CA ASP A 198 -2.14 6.64 -17.16
C ASP A 198 -3.29 5.88 -16.46
N SER A 199 -4.46 6.50 -16.28
CA SER A 199 -5.62 5.86 -15.62
C SER A 199 -6.06 4.57 -16.33
N GLU A 200 -5.94 4.51 -17.66
CA GLU A 200 -6.25 3.30 -18.44
C GLU A 200 -5.38 2.10 -18.02
N THR A 201 -4.08 2.31 -17.78
CA THR A 201 -3.16 1.25 -17.33
C THR A 201 -3.46 0.83 -15.90
N THR A 202 -3.84 1.76 -15.02
CA THR A 202 -4.32 1.43 -13.67
C THR A 202 -5.56 0.55 -13.73
N TRP A 203 -6.56 0.92 -14.55
CA TRP A 203 -7.77 0.12 -14.71
C TRP A 203 -7.51 -1.25 -15.35
N ALA A 204 -6.64 -1.31 -16.36
CA ALA A 204 -6.21 -2.58 -16.96
C ALA A 204 -5.56 -3.49 -15.91
N PHE A 205 -4.65 -2.95 -15.10
CA PHE A 205 -4.05 -3.68 -13.99
C PHE A 205 -5.10 -4.18 -13.00
N LEU A 206 -6.03 -3.33 -12.57
CA LEU A 206 -7.10 -3.71 -11.64
C LEU A 206 -7.96 -4.83 -12.22
N ALA A 207 -8.32 -4.77 -13.51
CA ALA A 207 -9.11 -5.80 -14.17
C ALA A 207 -8.37 -7.15 -14.19
N VAL A 208 -7.07 -7.14 -14.52
CA VAL A 208 -6.22 -8.33 -14.52
C VAL A 208 -6.02 -8.89 -13.10
N PHE A 209 -5.69 -8.03 -12.15
CA PHE A 209 -5.35 -8.43 -10.78
C PHE A 209 -6.58 -8.91 -10.00
N LEU A 210 -7.72 -8.23 -10.13
CA LEU A 210 -8.93 -8.53 -9.37
C LEU A 210 -9.82 -9.59 -10.05
N GLY A 211 -9.79 -9.64 -11.38
CA GLY A 211 -10.77 -10.36 -12.18
C GLY A 211 -12.11 -9.61 -12.25
N GLU A 212 -12.93 -9.95 -13.25
CA GLU A 212 -14.14 -9.20 -13.65
C GLU A 212 -15.07 -8.88 -12.48
N ARG A 213 -15.42 -9.89 -11.66
CA ARG A 213 -16.40 -9.72 -10.59
C ARG A 213 -15.95 -8.71 -9.52
N LEU A 214 -14.71 -8.84 -9.02
CA LEU A 214 -14.20 -7.95 -7.98
C LEU A 214 -13.87 -6.58 -8.54
N TYR A 215 -13.40 -6.54 -9.78
CA TYR A 215 -13.19 -5.31 -10.52
C TYR A 215 -14.47 -4.49 -10.67
N GLU A 216 -15.58 -5.09 -11.12
CA GLU A 216 -16.88 -4.42 -11.25
C GLU A 216 -17.41 -3.92 -9.91
N HIS A 217 -17.23 -4.71 -8.85
CA HIS A 217 -17.67 -4.34 -7.51
C HIS A 217 -16.83 -3.18 -6.93
N LEU A 218 -15.50 -3.20 -7.09
CA LEU A 218 -14.63 -2.09 -6.71
C LEU A 218 -14.94 -0.84 -7.53
N SER A 219 -15.12 -0.96 -8.85
CA SER A 219 -15.47 0.14 -9.73
C SER A 219 -16.78 0.82 -9.30
N THR A 220 -17.83 0.03 -9.03
CA THR A 220 -19.11 0.54 -8.50
C THR A 220 -18.95 1.24 -7.15
N THR A 221 -18.10 0.68 -6.27
CA THR A 221 -17.77 1.31 -4.98
C THR A 221 -17.07 2.64 -5.17
N LEU A 222 -16.11 2.72 -6.09
CA LEU A 222 -15.40 3.96 -6.39
C LEU A 222 -16.34 5.01 -7.00
N SER A 223 -17.21 4.64 -7.94
CA SER A 223 -18.19 5.59 -8.51
C SER A 223 -19.10 6.24 -7.46
N SER A 224 -19.38 5.55 -6.33
CA SER A 224 -20.21 6.07 -5.24
C SER A 224 -19.43 6.72 -4.10
N CYS A 225 -18.17 6.34 -3.89
CA CYS A 225 -17.38 6.74 -2.72
C CYS A 225 -16.19 7.65 -3.04
N LEU A 226 -15.74 7.74 -4.30
CA LEU A 226 -14.47 8.40 -4.65
C LEU A 226 -14.41 9.86 -4.20
N HIS A 227 -15.53 10.58 -4.31
CA HIS A 227 -15.68 12.00 -3.95
C HIS A 227 -16.45 12.21 -2.64
N THR A 228 -16.37 11.25 -1.72
CA THR A 228 -17.03 11.35 -0.41
C THR A 228 -16.01 11.08 0.69
N CYS A 229 -16.31 11.53 1.91
CA CYS A 229 -15.46 11.25 3.06
C CYS A 229 -15.42 9.74 3.42
N GLY A 230 -16.22 8.90 2.75
CA GLY A 230 -16.15 7.44 2.82
C GLY A 230 -14.87 6.85 2.21
N ASN A 231 -14.18 7.58 1.33
CA ASN A 231 -12.85 7.23 0.82
C ASN A 231 -11.71 7.83 1.67
N GLU A 232 -12.01 8.42 2.82
CA GLU A 232 -11.04 9.24 3.55
C GLU A 232 -10.94 8.87 5.03
N ILE A 233 -9.77 9.08 5.61
CA ILE A 233 -9.53 8.96 7.04
C ILE A 233 -8.65 10.10 7.55
N THR A 234 -9.15 10.86 8.53
CA THR A 234 -8.39 11.96 9.10
C THR A 234 -7.40 11.45 10.15
N LEU A 235 -6.15 11.86 10.00
CA LEU A 235 -5.02 11.45 10.81
C LEU A 235 -4.24 12.69 11.22
N GLU A 236 -3.39 12.55 12.23
CA GLU A 236 -2.37 13.56 12.46
C GLU A 236 -1.37 13.50 11.29
N GLU A 237 -0.85 14.65 10.83
CA GLU A 237 -0.08 14.78 9.57
C GLU A 237 1.08 13.78 9.46
N PHE A 238 1.82 13.53 10.55
CA PHE A 238 2.87 12.52 10.54
C PHE A 238 2.32 11.11 10.32
N PHE A 239 1.24 10.72 11.00
CA PHE A 239 0.59 9.42 10.79
C PHE A 239 -0.13 9.30 9.45
N CYS A 240 -0.64 10.40 8.89
CA CYS A 240 -1.17 10.46 7.53
C CYS A 240 -0.12 10.00 6.52
N ARG A 241 1.07 10.63 6.55
CA ARG A 241 2.21 10.22 5.70
C ARG A 241 2.59 8.76 5.90
N LYS A 242 2.64 8.25 7.14
CA LYS A 242 2.98 6.85 7.39
C LYS A 242 1.91 5.88 6.90
N PHE A 243 0.65 6.27 6.99
CA PHE A 243 -0.45 5.51 6.43
C PHE A 243 -0.35 5.47 4.90
N ASP A 244 -0.03 6.59 4.24
CA ASP A 244 0.17 6.71 2.79
C ASP A 244 1.44 6.05 2.27
N MET A 245 2.43 5.79 3.13
CA MET A 245 3.58 4.93 2.82
C MET A 245 3.32 3.44 3.10
N GLY A 246 2.11 3.08 3.54
CA GLY A 246 1.76 1.69 3.85
C GLY A 246 2.44 1.11 5.07
N TRP A 247 2.81 1.93 6.06
CA TRP A 247 3.45 1.43 7.28
C TRP A 247 2.46 0.72 8.20
N PHE A 248 1.19 1.10 8.12
CA PHE A 248 0.10 0.42 8.77
C PHE A 248 -1.16 0.51 7.90
N SER A 249 -2.10 -0.38 8.16
CA SER A 249 -3.40 -0.45 7.50
C SER A 249 -4.49 -0.72 8.54
N LEU A 250 -5.74 -0.50 8.16
CA LEU A 250 -6.90 -0.74 9.01
C LEU A 250 -7.73 -1.86 8.41
N GLN A 251 -7.83 -2.97 9.14
CA GLN A 251 -8.64 -4.12 8.75
C GLN A 251 -10.05 -3.96 9.34
N PRO A 252 -11.12 -3.91 8.53
CA PRO A 252 -12.47 -3.83 9.07
C PRO A 252 -12.84 -5.15 9.77
N LEU A 253 -13.51 -5.07 10.93
CA LEU A 253 -13.96 -6.22 11.72
C LEU A 253 -15.47 -6.35 11.73
N SER A 254 -16.17 -5.28 12.10
CA SER A 254 -17.63 -5.31 12.24
C SER A 254 -18.23 -3.93 12.08
N LEU A 255 -19.37 -3.87 11.39
CA LEU A 255 -20.23 -2.69 11.33
C LEU A 255 -21.36 -2.88 12.36
N VAL A 256 -21.44 -1.97 13.33
CA VAL A 256 -22.43 -2.02 14.41
C VAL A 256 -23.35 -0.81 14.29
N PRO A 257 -24.63 -1.00 13.93
CA PRO A 257 -25.62 0.07 14.04
C PRO A 257 -25.92 0.33 15.52
N GLY A 258 -25.95 1.59 15.93
CA GLY A 258 -26.32 1.99 17.29
C GLY A 258 -27.36 3.11 17.29
N THR A 259 -27.98 3.32 18.45
CA THR A 259 -28.94 4.41 18.66
C THR A 259 -28.31 5.80 18.53
N ASP A 260 -27.00 5.88 18.83
CA ASP A 260 -26.25 7.13 18.90
C ASP A 260 -25.31 7.32 17.71
N GLY A 261 -25.49 6.52 16.65
CA GLY A 261 -24.66 6.56 15.44
C GLY A 261 -24.33 5.18 14.88
N HIS A 262 -23.59 5.18 13.77
CA HIS A 262 -23.04 3.95 13.19
C HIS A 262 -21.58 3.80 13.61
N PHE A 263 -21.17 2.58 13.91
CA PHE A 263 -19.81 2.26 14.35
C PHE A 263 -19.15 1.26 13.42
N LEU A 264 -17.88 1.48 13.11
CA LEU A 264 -17.03 0.53 12.43
C LEU A 264 -15.84 0.21 13.33
N ASP A 265 -15.77 -1.04 13.79
CA ASP A 265 -14.60 -1.55 14.50
C ASP A 265 -13.56 -1.99 13.46
N VAL A 266 -12.35 -1.45 13.58
CA VAL A 266 -11.21 -1.77 12.72
C VAL A 266 -10.03 -2.23 13.56
N LYS A 267 -9.26 -3.19 13.05
CA LYS A 267 -8.02 -3.67 13.65
C LYS A 267 -6.84 -2.96 13.00
N LEU A 268 -5.94 -2.40 13.81
CA LEU A 268 -4.70 -1.82 13.33
C LEU A 268 -3.72 -2.92 12.94
N HIS A 269 -3.36 -2.98 11.65
CA HIS A 269 -2.35 -3.90 11.15
C HIS A 269 -1.05 -3.15 10.86
N MET A 270 0.03 -3.56 11.51
CA MET A 270 1.37 -3.03 11.27
C MET A 270 2.04 -3.80 10.12
N GLU A 271 2.51 -3.06 9.12
CA GLU A 271 3.16 -3.60 7.92
C GLU A 271 4.69 -3.41 7.97
N VAL A 272 5.17 -2.64 8.94
CA VAL A 272 6.59 -2.43 9.24
C VAL A 272 6.94 -2.91 10.66
N PRO A 273 8.20 -3.29 10.92
CA PRO A 273 8.66 -3.60 12.27
C PRO A 273 8.37 -2.46 13.25
N LEU A 274 7.84 -2.82 14.42
CA LEU A 274 7.40 -1.87 15.45
C LEU A 274 8.46 -0.89 15.91
N HIS A 275 9.73 -1.30 15.96
CA HIS A 275 10.83 -0.44 16.38
C HIS A 275 11.00 0.79 15.47
N LEU A 276 10.67 0.67 14.17
CA LEU A 276 10.70 1.79 13.22
C LEU A 276 9.59 2.81 13.48
N LEU A 277 8.49 2.42 14.13
CA LEU A 277 7.42 3.34 14.52
C LEU A 277 7.62 3.89 15.92
N TYR A 278 8.23 3.13 16.83
CA TYR A 278 8.63 3.63 18.14
C TYR A 278 9.73 4.70 18.05
N GLU A 279 10.56 4.71 17.00
CA GLU A 279 11.46 5.82 16.67
C GLU A 279 10.73 7.18 16.60
N TYR A 280 9.44 7.15 16.26
CA TYR A 280 8.60 8.33 16.08
C TYR A 280 7.52 8.45 17.15
N SER A 281 7.68 7.76 18.29
CA SER A 281 6.80 8.00 19.42
C SER A 281 6.90 9.46 19.84
N TRP A 282 5.75 10.13 19.89
CA TRP A 282 5.66 11.50 20.36
C TRP A 282 6.12 11.57 21.81
N GLN A 283 7.30 12.15 22.05
CA GLN A 283 7.53 12.84 23.31
C GLN A 283 6.68 14.10 23.24
N ILE A 284 5.63 14.17 24.06
CA ILE A 284 5.11 15.51 24.38
C ILE A 284 6.24 16.22 25.11
N ASP A 285 6.51 17.46 24.71
CA ASP A 285 7.53 18.36 25.23
C ASP A 285 7.36 18.67 26.74
N ASP A 286 7.36 17.65 27.58
CA ASP A 286 7.64 17.76 29.00
C ASP A 286 9.07 17.25 29.22
N PRO A 287 10.05 18.15 29.47
CA PRO A 287 11.45 17.81 29.66
C PRO A 287 11.70 16.76 30.76
N LYS A 288 10.71 16.49 31.61
CA LYS A 288 10.80 15.55 32.74
C LYS A 288 10.67 14.07 32.36
N TYR A 289 10.27 13.75 31.12
CA TYR A 289 9.98 12.36 30.71
C TYR A 289 10.74 11.96 29.45
N GLN A 290 12.06 11.94 29.52
CA GLN A 290 12.89 11.29 28.51
C GLN A 290 12.72 9.77 28.60
N CYS A 291 11.99 9.20 27.63
CA CYS A 291 11.73 7.76 27.57
C CYS A 291 12.95 7.02 26.99
N ALA A 292 13.59 6.15 27.78
CA ALA A 292 14.54 5.15 27.29
C ALA A 292 13.80 3.81 27.11
N LEU A 293 13.78 3.28 25.89
CA LEU A 293 13.07 2.03 25.58
C LEU A 293 13.98 0.81 25.81
N THR A 294 13.59 -0.07 26.73
CA THR A 294 14.08 -1.45 26.79
C THR A 294 13.13 -2.39 26.04
N THR A 295 13.70 -3.38 25.34
CA THR A 295 13.08 -4.37 24.44
C THR A 295 12.00 -5.27 25.05
N SER A 296 11.67 -5.14 26.35
CA SER A 296 10.76 -6.04 27.07
C SER A 296 9.46 -5.40 27.54
N GLY A 297 9.09 -4.22 27.04
CA GLY A 297 7.89 -3.50 27.50
C GLY A 297 8.13 -2.71 28.78
N LYS A 298 8.21 -1.39 28.59
CA LYS A 298 8.11 -0.28 29.57
C LYS A 298 8.89 -0.45 30.89
N CYS A 299 10.08 0.14 30.95
CA CYS A 299 10.71 0.61 32.19
C CYS A 299 11.29 2.00 31.95
N TYR A 300 10.93 2.98 32.78
CA TYR A 300 11.56 4.31 32.79
C TYR A 300 12.66 4.32 33.84
N ILE A 301 13.79 4.97 33.54
CA ILE A 301 14.84 5.29 34.51
C ILE A 301 14.69 6.78 34.80
N THR A 302 14.38 7.14 36.06
CA THR A 302 14.40 8.54 36.48
C THR A 302 15.84 9.08 36.47
N GLU A 303 16.06 10.40 36.49
CA GLU A 303 17.41 10.99 36.62
C GLU A 303 18.19 10.47 37.85
N GLU A 304 17.48 9.89 38.82
CA GLU A 304 18.01 9.29 40.05
C GLU A 304 18.26 7.77 39.95
N GLY A 305 18.08 7.15 38.78
CA GLY A 305 18.38 5.74 38.54
C GLY A 305 17.33 4.75 39.05
N GLN A 306 16.16 5.22 39.49
CA GLN A 306 15.09 4.33 39.96
C GLN A 306 14.15 3.89 38.83
N VAL A 307 13.86 2.60 38.79
CA VAL A 307 12.91 1.99 37.83
C VAL A 307 11.52 1.98 38.46
N GLU A 308 10.69 2.98 38.15
CA GLU A 308 9.26 2.96 38.52
C GLU A 308 8.39 2.39 37.38
N ARG A 309 7.65 1.31 37.67
CA ARG A 309 6.51 0.86 36.86
C ARG A 309 5.28 1.70 37.19
N ARG A 310 5.20 2.93 36.69
CA ARG A 310 3.95 3.71 36.72
C ARG A 310 3.31 3.72 35.33
N CYS A 311 2.16 3.07 35.20
CA CYS A 311 1.23 3.33 34.11
C CYS A 311 0.73 4.77 34.26
N LEU A 312 1.33 5.70 33.52
CA LEU A 312 0.84 7.07 33.42
C LEU A 312 -0.56 7.05 32.81
N ARG A 313 -1.54 7.19 33.70
CA ARG A 313 -2.94 7.52 33.42
C ARG A 313 -3.10 9.04 33.30
N ASN A 314 -2.11 9.70 32.70
CA ASN A 314 -2.10 11.13 32.36
C ASN A 314 -1.97 11.22 30.84
N ASP A 315 -2.80 12.04 30.21
CA ASP A 315 -3.07 12.19 28.76
C ASP A 315 -1.88 12.67 27.88
N ALA A 316 -0.70 12.09 28.08
CA ALA A 316 0.51 12.60 27.48
C ALA A 316 1.00 11.78 26.28
N ILE A 317 0.85 10.46 26.18
CA ILE A 317 1.38 9.75 25.01
C ILE A 317 0.49 8.54 24.67
N ARG A 318 -0.22 8.60 23.52
CA ARG A 318 -0.83 7.42 22.91
C ARG A 318 0.12 6.87 21.86
N TYR A 319 0.37 5.57 21.94
CA TYR A 319 1.15 4.80 20.97
C TYR A 319 0.19 3.98 20.11
N LEU A 320 0.55 3.76 18.85
CA LEU A 320 -0.09 2.72 18.04
C LEU A 320 0.26 1.35 18.63
N ILE A 321 -0.76 0.60 19.05
CA ILE A 321 -0.59 -0.77 19.55
C ILE A 321 -0.93 -1.71 18.39
N PRO A 322 -0.02 -2.62 17.98
CA PRO A 322 -0.33 -3.63 16.98
C PRO A 322 -1.59 -4.39 17.35
N ASP A 323 -2.40 -4.70 16.35
CA ASP A 323 -3.62 -5.49 16.52
C ASP A 323 -4.67 -4.84 17.44
N GLU A 324 -4.49 -3.55 17.80
CA GLU A 324 -5.46 -2.77 18.54
C GLU A 324 -6.75 -2.62 17.74
N VAL A 325 -7.89 -2.79 18.43
CA VAL A 325 -9.20 -2.52 17.86
C VAL A 325 -9.54 -1.06 18.12
N ILE A 326 -9.71 -0.31 17.04
CA ILE A 326 -10.10 1.09 17.02
C ILE A 326 -11.56 1.14 16.57
N ARG A 327 -12.38 1.90 17.30
CA ARG A 327 -13.76 2.17 16.92
C ARG A 327 -13.85 3.50 16.20
N LEU A 328 -14.29 3.46 14.95
CA LEU A 328 -14.67 4.63 14.19
C LEU A 328 -16.18 4.83 14.35
N SER A 329 -16.62 6.08 14.49
CA SER A 329 -18.02 6.43 14.67
C SER A 329 -18.42 7.54 13.70
N THR A 330 -19.68 7.55 13.32
CA THR A 330 -20.30 8.71 12.65
C THR A 330 -21.63 9.06 13.33
N PRO A 331 -21.91 10.35 13.57
CA PRO A 331 -23.22 10.80 14.02
C PRO A 331 -24.28 10.79 12.90
N ASP A 332 -23.87 10.88 11.63
CA ASP A 332 -24.75 10.93 10.47
C ASP A 332 -24.20 10.02 9.35
N PRO A 333 -24.69 8.78 9.22
CA PRO A 333 -24.19 7.85 8.21
C PRO A 333 -24.55 8.25 6.76
N GLU A 334 -25.55 9.12 6.56
CA GLU A 334 -25.99 9.53 5.22
C GLU A 334 -25.13 10.67 4.68
N GLN A 335 -24.79 11.65 5.53
CA GLN A 335 -23.97 12.80 5.13
C GLN A 335 -22.48 12.61 5.43
N LEU A 336 -22.16 11.85 6.48
CA LEU A 336 -20.80 11.62 6.98
C LEU A 336 -20.51 10.11 7.03
N PRO A 337 -20.53 9.40 5.90
CA PRO A 337 -20.36 7.95 5.88
C PRO A 337 -19.06 7.50 6.54
N LEU A 338 -19.13 6.37 7.25
CA LEU A 338 -17.94 5.67 7.74
C LEU A 338 -17.02 5.30 6.57
N PRO A 339 -15.70 5.11 6.81
CA PRO A 339 -14.81 4.68 5.75
C PRO A 339 -15.29 3.34 5.14
N SER A 340 -15.29 3.26 3.81
CA SER A 340 -15.79 2.10 3.09
C SER A 340 -15.00 0.84 3.46
N THR A 341 -15.71 -0.20 3.92
CA THR A 341 -15.10 -1.49 4.29
C THR A 341 -14.39 -2.15 3.11
N MET A 342 -14.95 -2.00 1.90
CA MET A 342 -14.32 -2.44 0.66
C MET A 342 -12.99 -1.71 0.42
N LEU A 343 -12.95 -0.40 0.60
CA LEU A 343 -11.73 0.40 0.37
C LEU A 343 -10.68 0.18 1.46
N LEU A 344 -11.09 -0.11 2.69
CA LEU A 344 -10.18 -0.54 3.76
C LEU A 344 -9.52 -1.88 3.44
N TRP A 345 -10.30 -2.88 3.01
CA TRP A 345 -9.78 -4.17 2.56
C TRP A 345 -8.88 -4.04 1.32
N TRP A 346 -9.26 -3.18 0.38
CA TRP A 346 -8.46 -2.85 -0.80
C TRP A 346 -7.10 -2.30 -0.38
N ARG A 347 -7.09 -1.28 0.49
CA ARG A 347 -5.86 -0.64 0.97
C ARG A 347 -4.92 -1.65 1.64
N LEU A 348 -5.44 -2.50 2.51
CA LEU A 348 -4.64 -3.54 3.14
C LEU A 348 -4.03 -4.49 2.10
N SER A 349 -4.82 -4.89 1.10
CA SER A 349 -4.39 -5.86 0.08
C SER A 349 -3.35 -5.26 -0.88
N ILE A 350 -3.54 -4.02 -1.32
CA ILE A 350 -2.62 -3.35 -2.23
C ILE A 350 -1.27 -3.06 -1.56
N TRP A 351 -1.25 -2.68 -0.28
CA TRP A 351 0.02 -2.47 0.42
C TRP A 351 0.80 -3.75 0.62
N ARG A 352 0.14 -4.87 0.90
CA ARG A 352 0.79 -6.19 0.97
C ARG A 352 1.37 -6.59 -0.39
N LEU A 353 0.65 -6.37 -1.47
CA LEU A 353 1.14 -6.58 -2.84
C LEU A 353 2.35 -5.68 -3.16
N LEU A 354 2.26 -4.37 -2.91
CA LEU A 354 3.36 -3.42 -3.09
C LEU A 354 4.60 -3.82 -2.28
N GLY A 355 4.39 -4.31 -1.05
CA GLY A 355 5.47 -4.82 -0.21
C GLY A 355 6.15 -6.04 -0.80
N ALA A 356 5.37 -7.03 -1.22
CA ALA A 356 5.86 -8.25 -1.86
C ALA A 356 6.54 -8.00 -3.21
N ALA A 357 6.10 -6.98 -3.94
CA ALA A 357 6.70 -6.54 -5.19
C ALA A 357 7.99 -5.72 -5.00
N GLY A 358 8.39 -5.42 -3.76
CA GLY A 358 9.54 -4.56 -3.48
C GLY A 358 9.32 -3.08 -3.82
N LEU A 359 8.07 -2.66 -4.03
CA LEU A 359 7.71 -1.31 -4.46
C LEU A 359 7.39 -0.36 -3.29
N ARG A 360 7.45 -0.84 -2.03
CA ARG A 360 7.37 0.04 -0.86
C ARG A 360 8.61 0.93 -0.77
N GLU A 361 8.43 2.15 -0.27
CA GLU A 361 9.56 3.00 0.12
C GLU A 361 10.35 2.28 1.21
N THR A 362 11.52 1.78 0.84
CA THR A 362 12.45 1.16 1.77
C THR A 362 13.40 2.24 2.27
N THR A 363 13.67 2.24 3.57
CA THR A 363 14.75 3.07 4.12
C THR A 363 16.06 2.51 3.57
N SER A 364 16.80 3.31 2.79
CA SER A 364 18.07 2.85 2.22
C SER A 364 19.09 2.61 3.33
N LEU A 365 20.08 1.73 3.09
CA LEU A 365 21.23 1.56 3.99
C LEU A 365 21.93 2.89 4.25
N SER A 366 22.05 3.75 3.25
CA SER A 366 22.58 5.11 3.42
C SER A 366 21.74 5.96 4.37
N ASP A 367 20.41 5.82 4.34
CA ASP A 367 19.54 6.52 5.28
C ASP A 367 19.66 5.94 6.69
N ILE A 368 19.83 4.62 6.80
CA ILE A 368 20.07 3.94 8.08
C ILE A 368 21.41 4.38 8.66
N ASP A 369 22.49 4.35 7.89
CA ASP A 369 23.84 4.76 8.30
C ASP A 369 23.86 6.25 8.69
N SER A 370 23.19 7.10 7.89
CA SER A 370 23.00 8.52 8.19
C SER A 370 22.23 8.71 9.50
N LYS A 371 21.15 7.97 9.73
CA LYS A 371 20.38 8.02 10.99
C LYS A 371 21.14 7.46 12.19
N ILE A 372 21.94 6.39 12.04
CA ILE A 372 22.82 5.85 13.09
C ILE A 372 23.81 6.94 13.54
N SER A 373 24.38 7.66 12.57
CA SER A 373 25.39 8.70 12.84
C SER A 373 24.80 9.96 13.49
N THR A 374 23.54 10.30 13.19
CA THR A 374 22.90 11.54 13.64
C THR A 374 22.01 11.36 14.86
N THR A 375 21.54 10.15 15.16
CA THR A 375 20.66 9.92 16.30
C THR A 375 21.39 10.04 17.64
N LYS A 376 20.78 10.80 18.57
CA LYS A 376 21.19 10.91 19.97
C LYS A 376 20.60 9.81 20.86
N SER A 377 19.65 9.01 20.35
CA SER A 377 19.01 7.93 21.11
C SER A 377 19.87 6.66 21.10
N PRO A 378 20.40 6.20 22.24
CA PRO A 378 21.23 4.99 22.31
C PRO A 378 20.46 3.73 21.91
N CYS A 379 19.17 3.66 22.28
CA CYS A 379 18.28 2.56 21.93
C CYS A 379 18.01 2.50 20.42
N LEU A 380 17.83 3.66 19.79
CA LEU A 380 17.63 3.72 18.34
C LEU A 380 18.91 3.31 17.60
N ARG A 381 20.07 3.77 18.08
CA ARG A 381 21.36 3.38 17.52
C ARG A 381 21.53 1.86 17.53
N LEU A 382 21.21 1.20 18.66
CA LEU A 382 21.23 -0.27 18.78
C LEU A 382 20.29 -0.96 17.78
N ALA A 383 19.04 -0.52 17.67
CA ALA A 383 18.07 -1.10 16.74
C ALA A 383 18.49 -0.93 15.27
N LEU A 384 18.96 0.26 14.89
CA LEU A 384 19.44 0.54 13.54
C LEU A 384 20.71 -0.26 13.21
N THR A 385 21.63 -0.42 14.16
CA THR A 385 22.81 -1.28 14.00
C THR A 385 22.44 -2.76 13.82
N GLU A 386 21.42 -3.26 14.52
CA GLU A 386 20.91 -4.63 14.28
C GLU A 386 20.32 -4.80 12.88
N VAL A 387 19.55 -3.81 12.39
CA VAL A 387 19.04 -3.81 11.02
C VAL A 387 20.21 -3.79 10.03
N GLU A 388 21.15 -2.86 10.17
CA GLU A 388 22.35 -2.75 9.32
C GLU A 388 23.13 -4.08 9.27
N MET A 389 23.35 -4.72 10.43
CA MET A 389 23.99 -6.04 10.51
C MET A 389 23.20 -7.11 9.74
N LEU A 390 21.87 -7.12 9.84
CA LEU A 390 21.03 -8.05 9.08
C LEU A 390 21.14 -7.82 7.57
N ILE A 391 21.17 -6.56 7.11
CA ILE A 391 21.36 -6.26 5.68
C ILE A 391 22.73 -6.70 5.20
N ARG A 392 23.80 -6.37 5.94
CA ARG A 392 25.17 -6.80 5.61
C ARG A 392 25.30 -8.33 5.61
N LYS A 393 24.64 -9.02 6.53
CA LYS A 393 24.61 -10.49 6.58
C LYS A 393 23.87 -11.08 5.39
N ALA A 394 22.72 -10.52 5.01
CA ALA A 394 21.97 -10.94 3.84
C ALA A 394 22.79 -10.75 2.55
N THR A 395 23.39 -9.57 2.35
CA THR A 395 24.33 -9.26 1.27
C THR A 395 25.47 -10.28 1.17
N LYS A 396 26.06 -10.66 2.31
CA LYS A 396 27.15 -11.64 2.36
C LYS A 396 26.70 -13.05 1.99
N VAL A 397 25.46 -13.43 2.32
CA VAL A 397 24.90 -14.75 2.03
C VAL A 397 24.46 -14.86 0.57
N THR A 398 23.88 -13.80 0.01
CA THR A 398 23.38 -13.79 -1.38
C THR A 398 24.46 -13.46 -2.41
N GLY A 399 25.58 -12.85 -1.99
CA GLY A 399 26.63 -12.39 -2.89
C GLY A 399 26.22 -11.14 -3.69
N MET A 400 25.06 -10.56 -3.41
CA MET A 400 24.55 -9.35 -4.06
C MET A 400 24.58 -8.21 -3.05
N THR A 401 25.06 -7.03 -3.45
CA THR A 401 25.02 -5.81 -2.65
C THR A 401 23.56 -5.42 -2.38
N MET A 402 22.98 -5.87 -1.26
CA MET A 402 21.67 -5.37 -0.82
C MET A 402 21.87 -4.00 -0.21
N THR A 403 21.31 -2.97 -0.84
CA THR A 403 21.25 -1.59 -0.35
C THR A 403 19.95 -1.31 0.43
N THR A 404 19.00 -2.25 0.41
CA THR A 404 17.69 -2.18 1.07
C THR A 404 17.33 -3.57 1.59
N LEU A 405 16.67 -3.64 2.77
CA LEU A 405 16.17 -4.90 3.35
C LEU A 405 14.67 -4.79 3.57
N THR A 406 13.91 -5.50 2.75
CA THR A 406 12.48 -5.73 2.99
C THR A 406 12.36 -7.00 3.84
N ILE A 407 12.09 -6.84 5.14
CA ILE A 407 11.85 -7.98 6.03
C ILE A 407 10.44 -8.50 5.74
N HIS A 408 10.34 -9.54 4.92
CA HIS A 408 9.11 -10.30 4.79
C HIS A 408 8.96 -11.20 6.03
N ARG A 409 7.87 -11.02 6.78
CA ARG A 409 7.38 -12.14 7.60
C ARG A 409 6.90 -13.22 6.64
N ASP A 410 7.33 -14.45 6.86
CA ASP A 410 6.83 -15.60 6.12
C ASP A 410 5.29 -15.64 6.24
N PRO A 411 4.54 -15.56 5.12
CA PRO A 411 3.08 -15.62 5.16
C PRO A 411 2.54 -16.90 5.81
N ALA A 412 3.32 -17.98 5.83
CA ALA A 412 2.95 -19.24 6.48
C ALA A 412 3.03 -19.17 8.02
N SER A 413 3.61 -18.12 8.59
CA SER A 413 3.80 -17.95 10.05
C SER A 413 2.81 -16.99 10.71
N ALA A 414 1.83 -16.48 9.96
CA ALA A 414 0.87 -15.47 10.42
C ALA A 414 -0.59 -15.91 10.18
N TRP A 415 -0.92 -17.11 10.63
CA TRP A 415 -2.30 -17.56 10.86
C TRP A 415 -2.36 -18.39 12.14
#